data_AF-A0A6A4Y724-F1
#
_entry.id   AF-A0A6A4Y724-F1
#
_cell.length_a   1.000
_cell.length_b   1.000
_cell.length_c   1.000
_cell.angle_alpha   90.00
_cell.angle_beta   90.00
_cell.angle_gamma   90.00
#
_symmetry.space_group_name_H-M   'P 1'
#
loop_
_entity.id
_entity.type
_entity.pdbx_description
1 polymer ?
#
loop_
_entity_poly.entity_id
_entity_poly.type
_entity_poly.pdbx_seq_one_letter_code
_entity_poly.pdbx_strand_id
1 'polypeptide(L)'
;MKLSTALYSALVAGAVAANVDLALVETEAAKYDTLTYINYQLTYSCAERSAIRWSYTLGDDLNAASRPSSFYFDPNYTKKCQ
;
A
#
# COMPACT_ATOMS: atom_id res chain seq x y z
N MET A 1 60.01 -15.10 6.94
CA MET A 1 60.23 -14.96 5.48
C MET A 1 58.96 -15.42 4.79
N LYS A 2 58.29 -14.74 3.88
CA LYS A 2 58.42 -13.43 3.21
C LYS A 2 57.01 -13.14 2.61
N LEU A 3 56.59 -11.88 2.68
CA LEU A 3 55.72 -11.07 1.78
C LEU A 3 54.64 -11.80 0.94
N SER A 4 53.34 -11.52 1.11
CA SER A 4 52.59 -10.30 0.73
C SER A 4 52.72 -9.95 -0.76
N THR A 5 51.68 -10.30 -1.54
CA THR A 5 51.43 -9.77 -2.87
C THR A 5 50.32 -8.73 -2.74
N ALA A 6 50.74 -7.47 -2.84
CA ALA A 6 49.87 -6.31 -2.85
C ALA A 6 49.21 -6.09 -4.22
N LEU A 7 48.29 -5.12 -4.23
CA LEU A 7 47.86 -4.26 -5.35
C LEU A 7 46.55 -4.66 -6.04
N TYR A 8 45.45 -4.10 -5.52
CA TYR A 8 44.61 -3.24 -6.37
C TYR A 8 44.32 -1.96 -5.61
N SER A 9 45.01 -0.90 -6.02
CA SER A 9 44.82 0.48 -5.59
C SER A 9 43.72 1.11 -6.43
N ALA A 10 42.76 1.77 -5.79
CA ALA A 10 42.30 3.10 -6.20
C ALA A 10 41.36 3.66 -5.13
N LEU A 11 41.87 4.62 -4.37
CA LEU A 11 41.08 5.54 -3.59
C LEU A 11 40.19 6.36 -4.53
N VAL A 12 38.89 6.43 -4.23
CA VAL A 12 38.13 7.66 -4.44
C VAL A 12 37.81 8.20 -3.06
N ALA A 13 38.69 9.05 -2.57
CA ALA A 13 38.40 9.93 -1.44
C ALA A 13 37.64 11.15 -1.99
N GLY A 14 36.39 11.29 -1.57
CA GLY A 14 35.55 12.44 -1.86
C GLY A 14 34.41 12.48 -0.86
N ALA A 15 34.66 13.10 0.28
CA ALA A 15 33.68 13.31 1.33
C ALA A 15 32.57 14.26 0.85
N VAL A 16 31.32 13.79 0.88
CA VAL A 16 30.17 14.64 1.22
C VAL A 16 29.36 13.85 2.24
N ALA A 17 29.52 14.21 3.51
CA ALA A 17 28.58 13.83 4.55
C ALA A 17 27.27 14.57 4.26
N ALA A 18 26.27 13.86 3.77
CA ALA A 18 24.89 14.32 3.72
C ALA A 18 23.96 13.11 3.90
N ASN A 19 23.60 12.90 5.15
CA ASN A 19 22.42 12.22 5.66
C ASN A 19 21.40 11.82 4.59
N VAL A 20 21.20 10.52 4.43
CA VAL A 20 19.85 9.96 4.54
C VAL A 20 20.06 8.59 5.18
N ASP A 21 19.77 8.47 6.47
CA ASP A 21 19.19 7.23 6.96
C ASP A 21 17.92 7.05 6.14
N LEU A 22 18.08 6.40 4.97
CA LEU A 22 16.99 6.09 4.08
C LEU A 22 16.19 5.04 4.83
N ALA A 23 15.27 5.56 5.63
CA ALA A 23 14.52 4.83 6.59
C ALA A 23 13.91 3.64 5.84
N LEU A 24 14.30 2.45 6.26
CA LEU A 24 13.53 1.24 6.05
C LEU A 24 12.22 1.40 6.84
N VAL A 25 11.39 2.35 6.43
CA VAL A 25 9.94 2.36 6.69
C VAL A 25 9.34 1.46 5.62
N GLU A 26 9.83 0.23 5.51
CA GLU A 26 9.01 -0.85 5.00
C GLU A 26 8.02 -1.18 6.12
N THR A 27 6.95 -0.40 6.09
CA THR A 27 5.58 -0.86 6.20
C THR A 27 5.42 -2.08 7.10
N GLU A 28 4.92 -1.90 8.32
CA GLU A 28 4.08 -2.93 8.92
C GLU A 28 3.11 -3.36 7.81
N ALA A 29 3.19 -4.62 7.38
CA ALA A 29 2.49 -5.09 6.18
C ALA A 29 1.03 -4.68 6.32
N ALA A 30 0.64 -3.62 5.60
CA ALA A 30 -0.55 -2.90 5.95
C ALA A 30 -1.72 -3.86 5.79
N LYS A 31 -2.40 -4.14 6.90
CA LYS A 31 -3.42 -5.18 6.92
C LYS A 31 -4.66 -4.64 6.22
N TYR A 32 -4.92 -5.19 5.05
CA TYR A 32 -6.08 -4.82 4.25
C TYR A 32 -7.08 -5.96 4.17
N ASP A 33 -8.36 -5.60 4.27
CA ASP A 33 -9.46 -6.51 4.04
C ASP A 33 -9.91 -6.39 2.58
N THR A 34 -10.26 -7.52 1.96
CA THR A 34 -10.89 -7.51 0.63
C THR A 34 -12.39 -7.69 0.80
N LEU A 35 -13.17 -6.65 0.47
CA LEU A 35 -14.63 -6.70 0.53
C LEU A 35 -15.17 -6.91 -0.88
N THR A 36 -15.97 -7.96 -1.08
CA THR A 36 -16.49 -8.36 -2.39
C THR A 36 -18.01 -8.17 -2.42
N TYR A 37 -18.48 -7.47 -3.44
CA TYR A 37 -19.89 -7.21 -3.70
C TYR A 37 -20.23 -7.70 -5.12
N ILE A 38 -21.51 -7.62 -5.49
CA ILE A 38 -22.00 -8.17 -6.76
C ILE A 38 -21.26 -7.57 -7.97
N ASN A 39 -21.00 -6.26 -7.99
CA ASN A 39 -20.47 -5.54 -9.17
C ASN A 39 -19.07 -4.93 -8.96
N TYR A 40 -18.53 -5.01 -7.76
CA TYR A 40 -17.25 -4.40 -7.42
C TYR A 40 -16.59 -5.11 -6.25
N GLN A 41 -15.28 -4.96 -6.15
CA GLN A 41 -14.48 -5.36 -5.02
C GLN A 41 -13.67 -4.16 -4.56
N LEU A 42 -13.42 -4.06 -3.26
CA LEU A 42 -12.57 -3.02 -2.71
C LEU A 42 -11.56 -3.61 -1.72
N THR A 43 -10.37 -3.02 -1.73
CA THR A 43 -9.33 -3.26 -0.72
C THR A 43 -9.47 -2.17 0.34
N TYR A 44 -9.73 -2.56 1.59
CA TYR A 44 -10.07 -1.67 2.70
C TYR A 44 -9.00 -1.64 3.79
N SER A 45 -8.68 -0.45 4.29
CA SER A 45 -7.80 -0.23 5.44
C SER A 45 -8.62 0.12 6.68
N CYS A 46 -8.69 -0.80 7.65
CA CYS A 46 -9.33 -0.51 8.93
C CYS A 46 -8.59 0.58 9.73
N ALA A 47 -7.28 0.73 9.51
CA ALA A 47 -6.48 1.78 10.14
C ALA A 47 -6.85 3.18 9.61
N GLU A 48 -7.09 3.29 8.30
CA GLU A 48 -7.43 4.56 7.65
C GLU A 48 -8.94 4.84 7.60
N ARG A 49 -9.78 3.84 7.96
CA ARG A 49 -11.25 3.91 7.81
C ARG A 49 -11.68 4.20 6.37
N SER A 50 -10.92 3.69 5.40
CA SER A 50 -11.14 3.98 3.99
C SER A 50 -10.72 2.83 3.08
N ALA A 51 -11.30 2.84 1.88
CA ALA A 51 -10.90 1.99 0.79
C ALA A 51 -9.65 2.56 0.11
N ILE A 52 -8.60 1.75 -0.03
CA ILE A 52 -7.36 2.15 -0.71
C ILE A 52 -7.37 1.82 -2.21
N ARG A 53 -8.25 0.90 -2.63
CA ARG A 53 -8.42 0.53 -4.04
C ARG A 53 -9.83 0.00 -4.30
N TRP A 54 -10.38 0.37 -5.46
CA TRP A 54 -11.64 -0.15 -6.00
C TRP A 54 -11.37 -0.88 -7.31
N SER A 55 -12.02 -2.03 -7.50
CA SER A 55 -11.96 -2.83 -8.71
C SER A 55 -13.38 -3.12 -9.18
N TYR A 56 -13.70 -2.75 -10.42
CA TYR A 56 -14.99 -2.97 -11.05
C TYR A 56 -14.83 -3.02 -12.57
N THR A 57 -15.83 -3.53 -13.27
CA THR A 57 -15.87 -3.56 -14.73
C THR A 57 -17.07 -2.74 -15.21
N LEU A 58 -16.88 -1.92 -16.23
CA LEU A 58 -17.97 -1.21 -16.90
C LEU A 58 -18.50 -2.06 -18.05
N GLY A 59 -19.81 -2.24 -18.11
CA GLY A 59 -20.52 -2.99 -19.15
C GLY A 59 -21.92 -2.45 -19.30
N ASP A 60 -22.85 -3.28 -19.80
CA ASP A 60 -24.26 -2.92 -19.87
C ASP A 60 -24.84 -2.61 -18.47
N ASP A 61 -25.93 -1.86 -18.42
CA ASP A 61 -26.59 -1.51 -17.16
C ASP A 61 -27.20 -2.76 -16.51
N LEU A 62 -26.44 -3.41 -15.63
CA LEU A 62 -26.85 -4.66 -15.00
C LEU A 62 -27.83 -4.46 -13.83
N ASN A 63 -27.91 -3.25 -13.26
CA ASN A 63 -28.85 -2.88 -12.19
C ASN A 63 -28.94 -1.35 -12.06
N ALA A 64 -30.06 -0.76 -12.49
CA ALA A 64 -30.35 0.66 -12.25
C ALA A 64 -30.75 0.88 -10.78
N ALA A 65 -29.78 0.82 -9.87
CA ALA A 65 -30.00 1.16 -8.47
C ALA A 65 -30.13 2.68 -8.32
N SER A 66 -31.21 3.14 -7.70
CA SER A 66 -31.35 4.55 -7.33
C SER A 66 -30.24 4.98 -6.39
N ARG A 67 -29.71 6.19 -6.60
CA ARG A 67 -28.75 6.79 -5.67
C ARG A 67 -29.41 6.94 -4.29
N PRO A 68 -28.80 6.43 -3.21
CA PRO A 68 -29.33 6.60 -1.86
C PRO A 68 -29.37 8.09 -1.47
N SER A 69 -30.36 8.45 -0.65
CA SER A 69 -30.60 9.85 -0.21
C SER A 69 -29.66 10.30 0.91
N SER A 70 -28.95 9.38 1.55
CA SER A 70 -28.01 9.66 2.64
C SER A 70 -26.86 8.64 2.68
N PHE A 71 -25.83 8.97 3.45
CA PHE A 71 -24.74 8.03 3.76
C PHE A 71 -25.19 7.03 4.84
N TYR A 72 -24.71 5.80 4.73
CA TYR A 72 -24.97 4.73 5.70
C TYR A 72 -23.72 3.85 5.87
N PHE A 73 -23.62 3.19 7.03
CA PHE A 73 -22.58 2.19 7.27
C PHE A 73 -22.80 0.98 6.38
N ASP A 74 -21.72 0.40 5.88
CA ASP A 74 -21.78 -0.82 5.10
C ASP A 74 -22.38 -1.95 5.95
N PRO A 75 -23.52 -2.54 5.53
CA PRO A 75 -24.18 -3.60 6.27
C PRO A 75 -23.41 -4.92 6.26
N ASN A 76 -22.49 -5.12 5.31
CA ASN A 76 -21.72 -6.35 5.11
C ASN A 76 -20.31 -6.28 5.70
N TYR A 77 -19.96 -5.19 6.37
CA TYR A 77 -18.66 -5.02 7.00
C TYR A 77 -18.79 -4.63 8.48
N THR A 78 -17.75 -4.88 9.27
CA THR A 78 -17.82 -4.66 10.71
C THR A 78 -17.85 -3.17 11.03
N LYS A 79 -18.77 -2.76 11.92
CA LYS A 79 -18.82 -1.38 12.44
C LYS A 79 -17.55 -0.97 13.19
N LYS A 80 -16.78 -1.95 13.67
CA LYS A 80 -15.51 -1.67 14.35
C LYS A 80 -14.50 -0.98 13.44
N CYS A 81 -14.61 -1.15 12.12
CA CYS A 81 -13.62 -0.68 11.13
C CYS A 81 -14.14 0.41 10.19
N GLN A 82 -15.34 0.96 10.42
CA GLN A 82 -15.96 2.02 9.60
C GLN A 82 -16.17 3.30 10.37
#